data_AF-A0A2T4X483-F1
#
_entry.id   AF-A0A2T4X483-F1
#
_cell.length_a   1.000
_cell.length_b   1.000
_cell.length_c   1.000
_cell.angle_alpha   90.00
_cell.angle_beta   90.00
_cell.angle_gamma   90.00
#
_symmetry.space_group_name_H-M   'P 1'
#
loop_
_entity.id
_entity.type
_entity.pdbx_description
1 polymer ?
#
loop_
_entity_poly.entity_id
_entity_poly.type
_entity_poly.pdbx_seq_one_letter_code
_entity_poly.pdbx_strand_id
1 'polypeptide(L)'
;NSAYLGDLLVTGYSVFSRNRMFGNMIGKGYTVKSAQMEMSMVAEGYYATKSAHLLNEKNKKKTKLPIIDTVYAILYEGKDAKKEFKKLTDKLD
;
A
#
# COMPACT_ATOMS: atom_id res chain seq x y z
N ASN A 1 16.55 13.77 -11.60
CA ASN A 1 15.48 12.85 -11.14
C ASN A 1 15.86 11.97 -9.93
N SER A 2 16.81 12.38 -9.08
CA SER A 2 17.22 11.59 -7.90
C SER A 2 16.27 11.69 -6.69
N ALA A 3 15.48 12.77 -6.59
CA ALA A 3 14.64 13.04 -5.42
C ALA A 3 13.61 11.94 -5.14
N TYR A 4 12.91 11.45 -6.17
CA TYR A 4 11.85 10.44 -6.00
C TYR A 4 12.39 9.05 -5.64
N LEU A 5 13.55 8.68 -6.18
CA LEU A 5 14.18 7.40 -5.83
C LEU A 5 14.72 7.43 -4.39
N GLY A 6 15.35 8.54 -3.98
CA GLY A 6 15.81 8.71 -2.61
C GLY A 6 14.67 8.65 -1.60
N ASP A 7 13.58 9.36 -1.87
CA ASP A 7 12.39 9.38 -1.02
C ASP A 7 11.71 8.00 -0.93
N LEU A 8 11.60 7.28 -2.06
CA LEU A 8 11.10 5.91 -2.09
C LEU A 8 11.94 4.97 -1.22
N LEU A 9 13.27 5.04 -1.36
CA LEU A 9 14.17 4.17 -0.61
C LEU A 9 14.13 4.47 0.89
N VAL A 10 14.21 5.75 1.29
CA VAL A 10 14.16 6.09 2.72
C VAL A 10 12.80 5.73 3.32
N THR A 11 11.70 5.95 2.60
CA THR A 11 10.35 5.58 3.07
C THR A 11 10.17 4.07 3.14
N GLY A 12 10.73 3.32 2.19
CA GLY A 12 10.62 1.86 2.14
C GLY A 12 11.51 1.13 3.14
N TYR A 13 12.68 1.67 3.48
CA TYR A 13 13.66 0.99 4.35
C TYR A 13 13.72 1.53 5.78
N SER A 14 13.39 2.80 6.02
CA SER A 14 13.51 3.41 7.35
C SER A 14 12.51 2.82 8.36
N VAL A 15 12.99 2.44 9.54
CA VAL A 15 12.14 2.01 10.67
C VAL A 15 11.24 3.14 11.21
N PHE A 16 11.59 4.40 10.92
CA PHE A 16 10.81 5.57 11.31
C PHE A 16 9.69 5.90 10.30
N SER A 17 9.65 5.21 9.15
CA SER A 17 8.59 5.38 8.17
C SER A 17 7.26 4.84 8.71
N ARG A 18 6.29 5.73 8.85
CA ARG A 18 4.91 5.38 9.24
C ARG A 18 4.26 4.47 8.21
N ASN A 19 4.51 4.68 6.91
CA ASN A 19 3.99 3.82 5.85
C ASN A 19 4.56 2.40 5.95
N ARG A 20 5.86 2.27 6.23
CA ARG A 20 6.51 0.96 6.42
C ARG A 20 6.00 0.27 7.67
N MET A 21 5.89 1.00 8.79
CA MET A 21 5.34 0.46 10.04
C MET A 21 3.92 -0.07 9.84
N PHE A 22 3.05 0.73 9.20
CA PHE A 22 1.69 0.32 8.86
C PHE A 22 1.67 -0.94 8.00
N GLY A 23 2.43 -0.95 6.89
CA GLY A 23 2.53 -2.12 6.01
C GLY A 23 3.02 -3.38 6.73
N ASN A 24 3.98 -3.25 7.64
CA ASN A 24 4.45 -4.38 8.45
C ASN A 24 3.38 -4.94 9.38
N MET A 25 2.53 -4.09 9.98
CA MET A 25 1.41 -4.55 10.80
C MET A 25 0.39 -5.32 9.97
N ILE A 26 0.01 -4.79 8.82
CA ILE A 26 -0.91 -5.47 7.89
C ILE A 26 -0.32 -6.82 7.44
N GLY A 27 0.96 -6.87 7.09
CA GLY A 27 1.65 -8.11 6.71
C GLY A 27 1.73 -9.14 7.84
N LYS A 28 1.71 -8.71 9.11
CA LYS A 28 1.63 -9.58 10.29
C LYS A 28 0.19 -10.06 10.61
N GLY A 29 -0.80 -9.62 9.85
CA GLY A 29 -2.21 -10.03 10.01
C GLY A 29 -3.06 -9.09 10.85
N TYR A 30 -2.56 -7.91 11.22
CA TYR A 30 -3.39 -6.91 11.87
C TYR A 30 -4.45 -6.39 10.90
N THR A 31 -5.66 -6.15 11.41
CA THR A 31 -6.67 -5.41 10.64
C THR A 31 -6.24 -3.96 10.47
N VAL A 32 -6.68 -3.31 9.38
CA VAL A 32 -6.46 -1.86 9.16
C VAL A 32 -6.87 -1.04 10.38
N LYS A 33 -8.05 -1.33 10.94
CA LYS A 33 -8.56 -0.64 12.12
C LYS A 33 -7.63 -0.80 13.32
N SER A 34 -7.19 -2.03 13.63
CA SER A 34 -6.26 -2.27 14.75
C SER A 34 -4.90 -1.62 14.54
N ALA A 35 -4.38 -1.63 13.31
CA ALA A 35 -3.10 -1.00 13.00
C ALA A 35 -3.17 0.53 13.14
N GLN A 36 -4.26 1.15 12.68
CA GLN A 36 -4.49 2.59 12.85
C GLN A 36 -4.65 3.02 14.31
N MET A 37 -5.33 2.20 15.13
CA MET A 37 -5.47 2.47 16.56
C MET A 37 -4.12 2.39 17.30
N GLU A 38 -3.31 1.38 17.00
CA GLU A 38 -1.99 1.18 17.63
C GLU A 38 -1.02 2.32 17.30
N MET A 39 -0.94 2.71 16.03
CA MET A 39 0.09 3.65 15.58
C MET A 39 -0.11 5.09 16.10
N SER A 40 -1.31 5.44 16.57
CA SER A 40 -1.71 6.81 16.98
C SER A 40 -1.37 7.91 15.94
N MET A 41 -1.04 7.51 14.71
CA MET A 41 -0.55 8.33 13.63
C MET A 41 -1.09 7.80 12.31
N VAL A 42 -1.35 8.72 11.38
CA VAL A 42 -1.88 8.38 10.06
C VAL A 42 -0.73 8.04 9.10
N ALA A 43 -0.81 6.86 8.46
CA ALA A 43 -0.01 6.52 7.30
C ALA A 43 -0.65 7.13 6.04
N GLU A 44 -0.01 8.13 5.43
CA GLU A 44 -0.52 8.81 4.23
C GLU A 44 -0.73 7.85 3.04
N GLY A 45 0.09 6.79 2.95
CA GLY A 45 0.01 5.75 1.94
C GLY A 45 -1.35 5.03 1.93
N TYR A 46 -2.04 4.97 3.07
CA TYR A 46 -3.40 4.48 3.16
C TYR A 46 -4.31 5.29 2.23
N TYR A 47 -4.46 6.59 2.49
CA TYR A 47 -5.32 7.48 1.71
C TYR A 47 -4.83 7.66 0.27
N ALA A 48 -3.51 7.74 0.06
CA ALA A 48 -2.92 7.85 -1.26
C ALA A 48 -3.28 6.65 -2.15
N THR A 49 -3.29 5.43 -1.60
CA THR A 49 -3.71 4.21 -2.31
C THR A 49 -5.16 4.33 -2.79
N LYS A 50 -6.08 4.74 -1.92
CA LYS A 50 -7.50 4.94 -2.29
C LYS A 50 -7.63 5.94 -3.44
N SER A 51 -7.00 7.10 -3.29
CA SER A 51 -7.06 8.16 -4.28
C SER A 51 -6.47 7.71 -5.62
N ALA A 52 -5.33 7.02 -5.62
CA ALA A 52 -4.68 6.54 -6.84
C ALA A 52 -5.53 5.49 -7.58
N HIS A 53 -6.10 4.54 -6.84
CA HIS A 53 -6.99 3.52 -7.42
C HIS A 53 -8.23 4.17 -8.05
N LEU A 54 -8.96 5.00 -7.28
CA LEU A 54 -10.16 5.69 -7.76
C LEU A 54 -9.85 6.65 -8.93
N LEU A 55 -8.68 7.29 -8.96
CA LEU A 55 -8.27 8.15 -10.06
C LEU A 55 -8.10 7.33 -11.34
N ASN A 56 -7.46 6.17 -11.28
CA ASN A 56 -7.34 5.27 -12.42
C ASN A 56 -8.71 4.72 -12.86
N GLU A 57 -9.61 4.44 -11.91
CA GLU A 57 -11.00 4.06 -12.17
C GLU A 57 -11.83 5.16 -12.85
N LYS A 58 -11.47 6.44 -12.68
CA LYS A 58 -12.13 7.55 -13.39
C LYS A 58 -11.42 7.95 -14.68
N ASN A 59 -10.19 7.51 -14.89
CA ASN A 59 -9.41 7.87 -16.06
C ASN A 59 -10.00 7.23 -17.33
N LYS A 60 -10.12 8.02 -18.40
CA LYS A 60 -10.56 7.58 -19.74
C LYS A 60 -9.62 6.52 -20.31
N LYS A 61 -8.32 6.65 -20.05
CA LYS A 61 -7.30 5.66 -20.43
C LYS A 61 -6.82 4.95 -19.18
N LYS A 62 -7.24 3.69 -19.02
CA LYS A 62 -6.84 2.85 -17.89
C LYS A 62 -5.36 2.52 -17.96
N THR A 63 -4.66 2.74 -16.85
CA THR A 63 -3.30 2.28 -16.64
C THR A 63 -3.32 0.99 -15.83
N LYS A 64 -2.43 0.04 -16.15
CA LYS A 64 -2.24 -1.15 -15.30
C LYS A 64 -1.45 -0.73 -14.06
N LEU A 65 -2.07 -0.82 -12.88
CA LEU A 65 -1.44 -0.43 -11.61
C LEU A 65 -1.45 -1.61 -10.63
N PRO A 66 -0.81 -2.74 -10.96
CA PRO A 66 -0.98 -3.99 -10.22
C PRO A 66 -0.61 -3.86 -8.73
N ILE A 67 0.38 -3.04 -8.40
CA ILE A 67 0.76 -2.77 -7.00
C ILE A 67 -0.32 -1.98 -6.28
N ILE A 68 -0.83 -0.89 -6.87
CA ILE A 68 -1.90 -0.08 -6.27
C ILE A 68 -3.18 -0.90 -6.10
N ASP A 69 -3.56 -1.69 -7.11
CA ASP A 69 -4.75 -2.53 -7.06
C ASP A 69 -4.65 -3.59 -5.95
N THR A 70 -3.46 -4.20 -5.79
CA THR A 70 -3.18 -5.17 -4.71
C THR A 70 -3.28 -4.51 -3.35
N VAL A 71 -2.61 -3.36 -3.16
CA VAL A 71 -2.63 -2.65 -1.88
C VAL A 71 -4.04 -2.12 -1.56
N TYR A 72 -4.80 -1.66 -2.56
CA TYR A 72 -6.19 -1.25 -2.39
C TYR A 72 -7.06 -2.40 -1.91
N ALA A 73 -6.95 -3.57 -2.54
CA ALA A 73 -7.73 -4.74 -2.17
C ALA A 73 -7.46 -5.20 -0.72
N ILE A 74 -6.21 -5.10 -0.27
CA ILE A 74 -5.84 -5.42 1.12
C ILE A 74 -6.41 -4.37 2.08
N LEU A 75 -6.19 -3.08 1.81
CA LEU A 75 -6.49 -2.00 2.75
C LEU A 75 -7.98 -1.62 2.80
N TYR A 76 -8.71 -1.77 1.70
CA TYR A 76 -10.09 -1.28 1.56
C TYR A 76 -11.12 -2.38 1.32
N GLU A 77 -10.71 -3.51 0.74
CA GLU A 77 -11.62 -4.65 0.50
C GLU A 77 -11.41 -5.78 1.52
N GLY A 78 -10.47 -5.63 2.45
CA GLY A 78 -10.20 -6.60 3.51
C GLY A 78 -9.64 -7.92 3.01
N LYS A 79 -9.00 -7.95 1.83
CA LYS A 79 -8.37 -9.17 1.31
C LYS A 79 -7.13 -9.52 2.11
N ASP A 80 -6.85 -10.83 2.19
CA ASP A 80 -5.68 -11.35 2.90
C ASP A 80 -4.38 -10.93 2.21
N ALA A 81 -3.50 -10.25 2.96
CA ALA A 81 -2.27 -9.68 2.42
C ALA A 81 -1.35 -10.74 1.80
N LYS A 82 -1.18 -11.89 2.46
CA LYS A 82 -0.28 -12.95 1.99
C LYS A 82 -0.77 -13.54 0.66
N LYS A 83 -2.07 -13.80 0.52
CA LYS A 83 -2.67 -14.30 -0.71
C LYS A 83 -2.57 -13.29 -1.85
N GLU A 84 -2.89 -12.02 -1.60
CA GLU A 84 -2.85 -11.00 -2.65
C GLU A 84 -1.43 -10.68 -3.12
N PHE A 85 -0.44 -10.63 -2.22
CA PHE A 85 0.96 -10.46 -2.62
C PHE A 85 1.50 -11.67 -3.41
N LYS A 86 1.08 -12.90 -3.07
CA LYS A 86 1.44 -14.08 -3.88
C LYS A 86 0.93 -13.93 -5.33
N LYS A 87 -0.35 -13.57 -5.50
CA LYS A 87 -0.94 -13.31 -6.82
C LYS A 87 -0.22 -12.18 -7.57
N LEU A 88 0.22 -11.16 -6.86
CA LEU A 88 0.98 -10.05 -7.43
C LEU A 88 2.33 -10.51 -7.97
N THR A 89 3.08 -11.31 -7.20
CA THR A 89 4.36 -11.88 -7.63
C THR A 89 4.18 -12.76 -8.87
N ASP A 90 3.21 -13.68 -8.85
CA ASP A 90 2.91 -14.58 -9.99
C ASP A 90 2.53 -13.82 -11.29
N LYS A 91 2.17 -12.54 -11.20
CA LYS A 91 1.79 -11.67 -12.32
C LYS A 91 2.93 -10.78 -12.82
N LEU A 92 3.93 -10.54 -11.97
CA LEU A 92 5.08 -9.69 -12.26
C LEU A 92 6.29 -10.49 -12.76
N ASP A 93 6.35 -11.78 -12.43
CA ASP A 93 7.23 -12.78 -13.03
C ASP A 93 6.78 -13.13 -14.46
#